data_AF-S9SEQ6-F1
#
_entry.id   AF-S9SEQ6-F1
#
_cell.length_a   1.000
_cell.length_b   1.000
_cell.length_c   1.000
_cell.angle_alpha   90.00
_cell.angle_beta   90.00
_cell.angle_gamma   90.00
#
_symmetry.space_group_name_H-M   'P 1'
#
loop_
_entity.id
_entity.type
_entity.pdbx_description
1 polymer ?
#
loop_
_entity_poly.entity_id
_entity_poly.type
_entity_poly.pdbx_seq_one_letter_code
_entity_poly.pdbx_strand_id
1 'polypeptide(L)'
;MPRPSHSHLSSLVPRDPDFDIAWNEIEAVLSREFEDMRATPQDPRYHAEGDVLTHTMMVVESLVSDATWRGLPEDRREIMFWATILHDVGKPATTQHEEDGSITSRGHSRVGADIARRFLMEAGSPFWWREEVCGLIEHHQAPFWLMKRGNPEKKAISISYACNTADLCLHARHDIHGRICEDPENVLENIDIAEMQFADAECLGAPRTFRNDMSRIEYLARPDRYVDYVAHEDYRNYVILMCGLPGAGKDTWIAGNAPTWNQVCLDDLRQEMGIAPDDNQGPVVQAAKERAREHLRRREQFVWNATNVTRQKRSELLSLFRGYGAHTTIVYLEPDLETIRSQNRGRPDQVPDKAFGRMLSKLEPPRVDEAHSVAWVVDGGLHFRGALGVTPCLDEKSELMERLAGP
;
A
#
# COMPACT_ATOMS: atom_id res chain seq x y z
N MET A 1 -7.71 4.95 25.76
CA MET A 1 -7.52 3.53 26.12
C MET A 1 -6.15 3.07 25.63
N PRO A 2 -5.51 2.04 26.23
CA PRO A 2 -4.35 1.43 25.62
C PRO A 2 -4.69 0.98 24.19
N ARG A 3 -3.74 1.13 23.27
CA ARG A 3 -3.93 0.69 21.88
C ARG A 3 -4.04 -0.84 21.85
N PRO A 4 -4.92 -1.42 21.01
CA PRO A 4 -5.03 -2.88 20.90
C PRO A 4 -3.70 -3.47 20.42
N SER A 5 -3.35 -4.69 20.84
CA SER A 5 -2.29 -5.46 20.19
C SER A 5 -2.86 -6.24 19.00
N HIS A 6 -2.00 -6.67 18.07
CA HIS A 6 -2.42 -7.55 16.98
C HIS A 6 -3.07 -8.85 17.48
N SER A 7 -2.58 -9.42 18.59
CA SER A 7 -3.20 -10.60 19.21
C SER A 7 -4.62 -10.32 19.71
N HIS A 8 -4.89 -9.11 20.23
CA HIS A 8 -6.23 -8.68 20.60
C HIS A 8 -7.12 -8.50 19.36
N LEU A 9 -6.60 -7.95 18.26
CA LEU A 9 -7.36 -7.86 17.01
C LEU A 9 -7.71 -9.25 16.45
N SER A 10 -6.77 -10.19 16.55
CA SER A 10 -6.94 -11.57 16.06
C SER A 10 -7.96 -12.36 16.91
N SER A 11 -8.03 -12.08 18.22
CA SER A 11 -9.01 -12.72 19.11
C SER A 11 -10.44 -12.24 18.89
N LEU A 12 -10.64 -11.10 18.23
CA LEU A 12 -11.97 -10.56 17.90
C LEU A 12 -12.57 -11.14 16.61
N VAL A 13 -11.79 -11.92 15.86
CA VAL A 13 -12.26 -12.55 14.62
C VAL A 13 -13.14 -13.75 14.97
N PRO A 14 -14.38 -13.85 14.46
CA PRO A 14 -15.28 -14.96 14.75
C PRO A 14 -14.69 -16.32 14.34
N ARG A 15 -14.89 -17.34 15.18
CA ARG A 15 -14.33 -18.70 14.98
C ARG A 15 -15.42 -19.76 15.16
N ASP A 16 -15.12 -20.95 14.63
CA ASP A 16 -15.91 -22.16 14.86
C ASP A 16 -16.04 -22.47 16.37
N PRO A 17 -17.21 -22.93 16.84
CA PRO A 17 -18.41 -23.28 16.06
C PRO A 17 -19.42 -22.14 15.87
N ASP A 18 -19.36 -21.09 16.68
CA ASP A 18 -20.47 -20.14 16.82
C ASP A 18 -20.40 -18.99 15.81
N PHE A 19 -19.20 -18.58 15.39
CA PHE A 19 -18.98 -17.43 14.50
C PHE A 19 -19.69 -16.15 14.98
N ASP A 20 -19.80 -15.96 16.30
CA ASP A 20 -20.39 -14.76 16.89
C ASP A 20 -19.48 -13.53 16.73
N ILE A 21 -20.09 -12.39 16.40
CA ILE A 21 -19.38 -11.11 16.24
C ILE A 21 -19.41 -10.33 17.56
N ALA A 22 -18.24 -10.07 18.14
CA ALA A 22 -18.09 -9.32 19.39
C ALA A 22 -18.18 -7.79 19.18
N TRP A 23 -19.33 -7.29 18.71
CA TRP A 23 -19.51 -5.88 18.33
C TRP A 23 -19.10 -4.88 19.43
N ASN A 24 -19.44 -5.15 20.69
CA ASN A 24 -19.08 -4.28 21.81
C ASN A 24 -17.56 -4.14 22.00
N GLU A 25 -16.81 -5.22 21.76
CA GLU A 25 -15.35 -5.23 21.90
C GLU A 25 -14.68 -4.57 20.68
N ILE A 26 -15.21 -4.80 19.48
CA ILE A 26 -14.76 -4.14 18.25
C ILE A 26 -14.99 -2.62 18.36
N GLU A 27 -16.16 -2.18 18.82
CA GLU A 27 -16.45 -0.76 19.05
C GLU A 27 -15.55 -0.17 20.14
N ALA A 28 -15.22 -0.91 21.19
CA ALA A 28 -14.28 -0.43 22.20
C ALA A 28 -12.87 -0.17 21.63
N VAL A 29 -12.46 -0.94 20.62
CA VAL A 29 -11.18 -0.77 19.92
C VAL A 29 -11.21 0.37 18.89
N LEU A 30 -12.32 0.55 18.19
CA LEU A 30 -12.53 1.53 17.13
C LEU A 30 -13.48 2.67 17.55
N SER A 31 -13.47 3.05 18.83
CA SER A 31 -14.54 3.86 19.41
C SER A 31 -14.77 5.18 18.68
N ARG A 32 -13.68 5.84 18.26
CA ARG A 32 -13.76 7.11 17.55
C ARG A 32 -14.18 6.92 16.09
N GLU A 33 -13.60 5.93 15.43
CA GLU A 33 -13.93 5.59 14.04
C GLU A 33 -15.41 5.17 13.91
N PHE A 34 -15.94 4.39 14.85
CA PHE A 34 -17.35 3.98 14.87
C PHE A 34 -18.29 5.15 15.18
N GLU A 35 -17.90 6.06 16.07
CA GLU A 35 -18.65 7.31 16.31
C GLU A 35 -18.73 8.16 15.03
N ASP A 36 -17.60 8.36 14.35
CA ASP A 36 -17.51 9.12 13.11
C ASP A 36 -18.31 8.45 11.97
N MET A 37 -18.25 7.12 11.84
CA MET A 37 -19.00 6.35 10.84
C MET A 37 -20.51 6.40 11.10
N ARG A 38 -20.94 6.27 12.35
CA ARG A 38 -22.36 6.38 12.75
C ARG A 38 -22.94 7.77 12.47
N ALA A 39 -22.12 8.80 12.60
CA ALA A 39 -22.52 10.18 12.31
C ALA A 39 -22.50 10.53 10.82
N THR A 40 -22.01 9.64 9.94
CA THR A 40 -21.85 9.91 8.51
C THR A 40 -23.03 9.31 7.72
N PRO A 41 -23.97 10.13 7.21
CA PRO A 41 -25.07 9.65 6.38
C PRO A 41 -24.56 9.20 5.01
N GLN A 42 -25.32 8.31 4.37
CA GLN A 42 -25.08 7.84 3.02
C GLN A 42 -26.26 8.20 2.10
N ASP A 43 -26.02 8.15 0.79
CA ASP A 43 -27.06 8.48 -0.20
C ASP A 43 -28.15 7.39 -0.19
N PRO A 44 -29.42 7.72 0.10
CA PRO A 44 -30.49 6.72 0.27
C PRO A 44 -30.77 5.89 -0.99
N ARG A 45 -30.37 6.35 -2.18
CA ARG A 45 -30.54 5.58 -3.42
C ARG A 45 -29.62 4.36 -3.47
N TYR A 46 -28.43 4.51 -2.91
CA TYR A 46 -27.42 3.45 -2.90
C TYR A 46 -27.32 2.77 -1.53
N HIS A 47 -27.75 3.44 -0.46
CA HIS A 47 -27.57 3.02 0.93
C HIS A 47 -28.81 3.40 1.75
N ALA A 48 -29.93 2.73 1.49
CA ALA A 48 -31.19 3.00 2.20
C ALA A 48 -31.14 2.57 3.69
N GLU A 49 -30.13 1.81 4.10
CA GLU A 49 -29.82 1.47 5.50
C GLU A 49 -29.37 2.68 6.34
N GLY A 50 -28.97 3.79 5.70
CA GLY A 50 -28.78 5.08 6.37
C GLY A 50 -27.33 5.51 6.50
N ASP A 51 -26.62 5.07 7.54
CA ASP A 51 -25.27 5.55 7.86
C ASP A 51 -24.16 4.52 7.54
N VAL A 52 -22.91 4.98 7.60
CA VAL A 52 -21.74 4.17 7.22
C VAL A 52 -21.51 3.01 8.21
N LEU A 53 -21.77 3.19 9.50
CA LEU A 53 -21.57 2.12 10.48
C LEU A 53 -22.63 1.02 10.30
N THR A 54 -23.89 1.41 10.13
CA THR A 54 -24.99 0.46 9.88
C THR A 54 -24.70 -0.41 8.66
N HIS A 55 -24.28 0.20 7.54
CA HIS A 55 -23.81 -0.53 6.35
C HIS A 55 -22.67 -1.49 6.67
N THR A 56 -21.62 -0.98 7.33
CA THR A 56 -20.44 -1.81 7.67
C THR A 56 -20.81 -3.03 8.50
N MET A 57 -21.71 -2.88 9.48
CA MET A 57 -22.17 -3.99 10.30
C MET A 57 -22.92 -5.05 9.47
N MET A 58 -23.82 -4.61 8.58
CA MET A 58 -24.55 -5.52 7.68
C MET A 58 -23.62 -6.28 6.72
N VAL A 59 -22.57 -5.62 6.21
CA VAL A 59 -21.57 -6.27 5.35
C VAL A 59 -20.76 -7.32 6.12
N VAL A 60 -20.34 -7.02 7.36
CA VAL A 60 -19.62 -7.97 8.21
C VAL A 60 -20.49 -9.17 8.57
N GLU A 61 -21.77 -8.95 8.91
CA GLU A 61 -22.73 -10.03 9.18
C GLU A 61 -22.94 -10.92 7.96
N SER A 62 -23.07 -10.30 6.77
CA SER A 62 -23.14 -11.03 5.50
C SER A 62 -21.91 -11.91 5.28
N LEU A 63 -20.70 -11.36 5.46
CA LEU A 63 -19.44 -12.10 5.32
C LEU A 63 -19.30 -13.25 6.32
N VAL A 64 -19.56 -13.01 7.60
CA VAL A 64 -19.40 -14.02 8.66
C VAL A 64 -20.40 -15.16 8.53
N SER A 65 -21.55 -14.91 7.90
CA SER A 65 -22.54 -15.94 7.57
C SER A 65 -22.15 -16.85 6.39
N ASP A 66 -21.17 -16.43 5.58
CA ASP A 66 -20.82 -17.10 4.33
C ASP A 66 -19.92 -18.33 4.53
N ALA A 67 -20.30 -19.44 3.88
CA ALA A 67 -19.57 -20.69 3.98
C ALA A 67 -18.19 -20.64 3.30
N THR A 68 -18.04 -19.81 2.25
CA THR A 68 -16.75 -19.63 1.56
C THR A 68 -15.75 -18.95 2.48
N TRP A 69 -16.15 -17.83 3.12
CA TRP A 69 -15.32 -17.15 4.11
C TRP A 69 -14.98 -18.07 5.28
N ARG A 70 -15.97 -18.78 5.85
CA ARG A 70 -15.71 -19.74 6.94
C ARG A 70 -14.72 -20.84 6.55
N GLY A 71 -14.72 -21.26 5.29
CA GLY A 71 -13.81 -22.25 4.73
C GLY A 71 -12.39 -21.75 4.42
N LEU A 72 -12.15 -20.44 4.48
CA LEU A 72 -10.81 -19.88 4.23
C LEU A 72 -9.81 -20.27 5.33
N PRO A 73 -8.49 -20.30 5.02
CA PRO A 73 -7.44 -20.32 6.04
C PRO A 73 -7.61 -19.21 7.09
N GLU A 74 -7.18 -19.47 8.32
CA GLU A 74 -7.38 -18.56 9.46
C GLU A 74 -6.81 -17.16 9.21
N ASP A 75 -5.61 -17.07 8.66
CA ASP A 75 -4.95 -15.81 8.29
C ASP A 75 -5.76 -15.02 7.24
N ARG A 76 -6.29 -15.70 6.22
CA ARG A 76 -7.16 -15.07 5.21
C ARG A 76 -8.49 -14.60 5.80
N ARG A 77 -9.09 -15.39 6.71
CA ARG A 77 -10.31 -14.96 7.42
C ARG A 77 -10.08 -13.70 8.22
N GLU A 78 -8.97 -13.62 8.95
CA GLU A 78 -8.60 -12.44 9.75
C GLU A 78 -8.38 -11.20 8.86
N ILE A 79 -7.66 -11.34 7.76
CA ILE A 79 -7.45 -10.28 6.77
C ILE A 79 -8.78 -9.77 6.23
N MET A 80 -9.64 -10.67 5.75
CA MET A 80 -10.94 -10.29 5.19
C MET A 80 -11.85 -9.64 6.22
N PHE A 81 -11.89 -10.17 7.44
CA PHE A 81 -12.73 -9.63 8.52
C PHE A 81 -12.35 -8.18 8.84
N TRP A 82 -11.06 -7.91 9.06
CA TRP A 82 -10.59 -6.56 9.36
C TRP A 82 -10.64 -5.61 8.15
N ALA A 83 -10.42 -6.12 6.93
CA ALA A 83 -10.65 -5.34 5.72
C ALA A 83 -12.12 -4.90 5.61
N THR A 84 -13.06 -5.79 5.95
CA THR A 84 -14.50 -5.52 5.89
C THR A 84 -14.94 -4.51 6.95
N ILE A 85 -14.46 -4.64 8.18
CA ILE A 85 -14.73 -3.66 9.25
C ILE A 85 -14.24 -2.26 8.86
N LEU A 86 -13.12 -2.18 8.14
CA LEU A 86 -12.44 -0.92 7.85
C LEU A 86 -12.65 -0.39 6.41
N HIS A 87 -13.38 -1.10 5.54
CA HIS A 87 -13.44 -0.78 4.11
C HIS A 87 -13.90 0.66 3.82
N ASP A 88 -14.81 1.15 4.66
CA ASP A 88 -15.44 2.47 4.56
C ASP A 88 -15.02 3.47 5.64
N VAL A 89 -13.98 3.15 6.44
CA VAL A 89 -13.50 4.03 7.53
C VAL A 89 -13.03 5.41 7.03
N GLY A 90 -12.78 5.55 5.73
CA GLY A 90 -12.42 6.82 5.09
C GLY A 90 -13.61 7.72 4.72
N LYS A 91 -14.86 7.23 4.74
CA LYS A 91 -16.04 8.01 4.36
C LYS A 91 -16.23 9.26 5.23
N PRO A 92 -16.14 9.22 6.57
CA PRO A 92 -16.32 10.41 7.42
C PRO A 92 -15.42 11.59 7.04
N ALA A 93 -14.19 11.31 6.58
CA ALA A 93 -13.22 12.34 6.19
C ALA A 93 -13.40 12.89 4.76
N THR A 94 -14.28 12.26 3.95
CA THR A 94 -14.40 12.55 2.50
C THR A 94 -15.83 12.77 2.02
N THR A 95 -16.83 12.51 2.86
CA THR A 95 -18.24 12.73 2.55
C THR A 95 -18.56 14.20 2.33
N GLN A 96 -19.27 14.48 1.24
CA GLN A 96 -19.75 15.80 0.85
C GLN A 96 -21.23 15.71 0.46
N HIS A 97 -21.97 16.77 0.79
CA HIS A 97 -23.34 16.97 0.33
C HIS A 97 -23.31 17.84 -0.93
N GLU A 98 -23.80 17.30 -2.03
CA GLU A 98 -23.84 17.97 -3.32
C GLU A 98 -25.07 18.88 -3.43
N GLU A 99 -25.05 19.82 -4.38
CA GLU A 99 -26.14 20.78 -4.60
C GLU A 99 -27.46 20.11 -5.03
N ASP A 100 -27.39 18.95 -5.68
CA ASP A 100 -28.54 18.16 -6.12
C ASP A 100 -29.16 17.29 -5.01
N GLY A 101 -28.61 17.38 -3.80
CA GLY A 101 -29.04 16.59 -2.64
C GLY A 101 -28.38 15.21 -2.55
N SER A 102 -27.52 14.83 -3.50
CA SER A 102 -26.76 13.58 -3.41
C SER A 102 -25.63 13.66 -2.39
N ILE A 103 -25.24 12.49 -1.87
CA ILE A 103 -24.14 12.37 -0.92
C ILE A 103 -23.01 11.58 -1.58
N THR A 104 -21.80 12.13 -1.61
CA THR A 104 -20.64 11.46 -2.23
C THR A 104 -19.45 11.41 -1.28
N SER A 105 -18.70 10.30 -1.30
CA SER A 105 -17.48 10.12 -0.49
C SER A 105 -16.28 9.85 -1.40
N ARG A 106 -16.01 10.77 -2.33
CA ARG A 106 -14.98 10.55 -3.36
C ARG A 106 -13.59 10.41 -2.74
N GLY A 107 -12.90 9.32 -3.04
CA GLY A 107 -11.55 9.05 -2.55
C GLY A 107 -11.48 8.40 -1.17
N HIS A 108 -12.61 8.03 -0.56
CA HIS A 108 -12.65 7.38 0.76
C HIS A 108 -11.80 6.11 0.81
N SER A 109 -11.74 5.30 -0.25
CA SER A 109 -11.02 4.02 -0.22
C SER A 109 -9.52 4.21 0.05
N ARG A 110 -8.90 5.24 -0.57
CA ARG A 110 -7.49 5.57 -0.32
C ARG A 110 -7.28 6.15 1.08
N VAL A 111 -8.16 7.06 1.51
CA VAL A 111 -8.09 7.66 2.85
C VAL A 111 -8.31 6.58 3.93
N GLY A 112 -9.23 5.65 3.70
CA GLY A 112 -9.52 4.51 4.57
C GLY A 112 -8.32 3.58 4.70
N ALA A 113 -7.64 3.26 3.60
CA ALA A 113 -6.41 2.48 3.64
C ALA A 113 -5.30 3.17 4.47
N ASP A 114 -5.17 4.51 4.38
CA ASP A 114 -4.20 5.26 5.18
C ASP A 114 -4.56 5.29 6.68
N ILE A 115 -5.84 5.41 7.01
CA ILE A 115 -6.36 5.31 8.39
C ILE A 115 -6.10 3.90 8.95
N ALA A 116 -6.50 2.87 8.21
CA ALA A 116 -6.33 1.47 8.58
C ALA A 116 -4.85 1.12 8.77
N ARG A 117 -3.98 1.50 7.83
CA ARG A 117 -2.53 1.23 7.93
C ARG A 117 -1.94 1.80 9.21
N ARG A 118 -2.28 3.05 9.53
CA ARG A 118 -1.83 3.69 10.77
C ARG A 118 -2.33 2.93 11.99
N PHE A 119 -3.63 2.63 12.06
CA PHE A 119 -4.24 1.90 13.18
C PHE A 119 -3.56 0.54 13.38
N LEU A 120 -3.41 -0.25 12.31
CA LEU A 120 -2.85 -1.59 12.34
C LEU A 120 -1.34 -1.61 12.65
N MET A 121 -0.59 -0.63 12.14
CA MET A 121 0.83 -0.45 12.48
C MET A 121 0.99 -0.06 13.96
N GLU A 122 0.12 0.80 14.46
CA GLU A 122 0.09 1.18 15.88
C GLU A 122 -0.34 0.04 16.81
N ALA A 123 -1.07 -0.95 16.29
CA ALA A 123 -1.40 -2.20 16.97
C ALA A 123 -0.29 -3.27 16.90
N GLY A 124 0.80 -3.00 16.17
CA GLY A 124 1.88 -3.96 15.96
C GLY A 124 1.49 -5.13 15.05
N SER A 125 0.57 -4.90 14.10
CA SER A 125 0.16 -5.95 13.16
C SER A 125 1.29 -6.28 12.18
N PRO A 126 1.51 -7.57 11.86
CA PRO A 126 2.53 -7.99 10.91
C PRO A 126 2.41 -7.26 9.57
N PHE A 127 3.54 -6.88 8.98
CA PHE A 127 3.60 -6.07 7.77
C PHE A 127 2.76 -6.65 6.61
N TRP A 128 2.94 -7.93 6.29
CA TRP A 128 2.26 -8.57 5.16
C TRP A 128 0.75 -8.66 5.38
N TRP A 129 0.33 -9.02 6.59
CA TRP A 129 -1.08 -9.06 6.98
C TRP A 129 -1.72 -7.66 6.86
N ARG A 130 -1.03 -6.64 7.40
CA ARG A 130 -1.49 -5.25 7.37
C ARG A 130 -1.62 -4.70 5.96
N GLU A 131 -0.60 -4.87 5.13
CA GLU A 131 -0.62 -4.31 3.78
C GLU A 131 -1.63 -5.02 2.87
N GLU A 132 -1.90 -6.30 3.09
CA GLU A 132 -3.00 -7.02 2.41
C GLU A 132 -4.37 -6.44 2.80
N VAL A 133 -4.63 -6.23 4.10
CA VAL A 133 -5.85 -5.55 4.59
C VAL A 133 -5.99 -4.17 3.95
N CYS A 134 -4.91 -3.38 3.93
CA CYS A 134 -4.93 -2.04 3.34
C CYS A 134 -5.15 -2.07 1.82
N GLY A 135 -4.61 -3.07 1.12
CA GLY A 135 -4.83 -3.26 -0.32
C GLY A 135 -6.28 -3.59 -0.65
N LEU A 136 -6.92 -4.44 0.15
CA LEU A 136 -8.36 -4.72 0.02
C LEU A 136 -9.19 -3.45 0.23
N ILE A 137 -8.91 -2.69 1.30
CA ILE A 137 -9.61 -1.42 1.58
C ILE A 137 -9.42 -0.41 0.44
N GLU A 138 -8.19 -0.23 -0.05
CA GLU A 138 -7.88 0.73 -1.12
C GLU A 138 -8.66 0.42 -2.41
N HIS A 139 -8.89 -0.86 -2.69
CA HIS A 139 -9.45 -1.32 -3.95
C HIS A 139 -10.85 -1.92 -3.84
N HIS A 140 -11.51 -1.88 -2.68
CA HIS A 140 -12.76 -2.61 -2.43
C HIS A 140 -13.88 -2.32 -3.44
N GLN A 141 -13.93 -1.11 -4.01
CA GLN A 141 -14.92 -0.73 -5.03
C GLN A 141 -14.53 -1.15 -6.46
N ALA A 142 -13.29 -1.58 -6.69
CA ALA A 142 -12.77 -1.86 -8.02
C ALA A 142 -13.61 -2.88 -8.80
N PRO A 143 -14.10 -3.97 -8.20
CA PRO A 143 -15.00 -4.90 -8.91
C PRO A 143 -16.26 -4.24 -9.48
N PHE A 144 -16.78 -3.16 -8.87
CA PHE A 144 -17.99 -2.48 -9.35
C PHE A 144 -17.80 -1.68 -10.66
N TRP A 145 -16.56 -1.27 -10.95
CA TRP A 145 -16.25 -0.34 -12.04
C TRP A 145 -15.10 -0.77 -12.95
N LEU A 146 -14.41 -1.88 -12.67
CA LEU A 146 -13.20 -2.31 -13.40
C LEU A 146 -13.39 -2.27 -14.91
N MET A 147 -14.47 -2.86 -15.39
CA MET A 147 -14.81 -2.95 -16.82
C MET A 147 -15.34 -1.66 -17.44
N LYS A 148 -15.75 -0.71 -16.61
CA LYS A 148 -16.25 0.61 -17.04
C LYS A 148 -15.12 1.61 -17.26
N ARG A 149 -13.87 1.25 -16.93
CA ARG A 149 -12.69 2.11 -17.10
C ARG A 149 -11.78 1.59 -18.23
N GLY A 150 -10.98 2.50 -18.79
CA GLY A 150 -10.00 2.14 -19.82
C GLY A 150 -8.91 1.21 -19.29
N ASN A 151 -8.49 0.27 -20.14
CA ASN A 151 -7.46 -0.75 -19.86
C ASN A 151 -7.75 -1.61 -18.61
N PRO A 152 -8.88 -2.35 -18.57
CA PRO A 152 -9.27 -3.17 -17.43
C PRO A 152 -8.22 -4.24 -17.08
N GLU A 153 -7.61 -4.91 -18.06
CA GLU A 153 -6.51 -5.88 -17.86
C GLU A 153 -5.34 -5.27 -17.05
N LYS A 154 -4.86 -4.10 -17.48
CA LYS A 154 -3.75 -3.41 -16.80
C LYS A 154 -4.12 -3.01 -15.38
N LYS A 155 -5.37 -2.58 -15.18
CA LYS A 155 -5.89 -2.23 -13.86
C LYS A 155 -5.99 -3.45 -12.96
N ALA A 156 -6.49 -4.56 -13.49
CA ALA A 156 -6.60 -5.85 -12.79
C ALA A 156 -5.21 -6.32 -12.32
N ILE A 157 -4.23 -6.32 -13.21
CA ILE A 157 -2.83 -6.65 -12.90
C ILE A 157 -2.27 -5.72 -11.81
N SER A 158 -2.48 -4.41 -11.91
CA SER A 158 -2.01 -3.46 -10.90
C SER A 158 -2.64 -3.71 -9.53
N ILE A 159 -3.95 -4.01 -9.47
CA ILE A 159 -4.65 -4.33 -8.22
C ILE A 159 -4.13 -5.64 -7.62
N SER A 160 -3.80 -6.64 -8.44
CA SER A 160 -3.28 -7.93 -7.97
C SER A 160 -1.96 -7.83 -7.19
N TYR A 161 -1.21 -6.73 -7.36
CA TYR A 161 0.00 -6.45 -6.57
C TYR A 161 -0.26 -5.75 -5.24
N ALA A 162 -1.51 -5.31 -5.02
CA ALA A 162 -1.95 -4.65 -3.79
C ALA A 162 -2.64 -5.62 -2.83
N CYS A 163 -3.45 -6.53 -3.37
CA CYS A 163 -4.19 -7.52 -2.60
C CYS A 163 -4.54 -8.75 -3.45
N ASN A 164 -4.94 -9.82 -2.78
CA ASN A 164 -5.60 -10.96 -3.39
C ASN A 164 -6.96 -10.54 -3.98
N THR A 165 -7.09 -10.71 -5.28
CA THR A 165 -8.25 -10.30 -6.07
C THR A 165 -9.46 -11.25 -5.92
N ALA A 166 -9.25 -12.51 -5.49
CA ALA A 166 -10.36 -13.40 -5.17
C ALA A 166 -11.07 -12.95 -3.89
N ASP A 167 -10.29 -12.63 -2.85
CA ASP A 167 -10.81 -12.06 -1.61
C ASP A 167 -11.43 -10.67 -1.86
N LEU A 168 -10.87 -9.89 -2.79
CA LEU A 168 -11.46 -8.62 -3.22
C LEU A 168 -12.85 -8.80 -3.84
N CYS A 169 -13.02 -9.79 -4.73
CA CYS A 169 -14.31 -10.12 -5.32
C CYS A 169 -15.29 -10.66 -4.27
N LEU A 170 -14.83 -11.51 -3.35
CA LEU A 170 -15.67 -12.01 -2.26
C LEU A 170 -16.15 -10.88 -1.34
N HIS A 171 -15.25 -9.99 -0.92
CA HIS A 171 -15.61 -8.77 -0.17
C HIS A 171 -16.63 -7.93 -0.94
N ALA A 172 -16.39 -7.66 -2.23
CA ALA A 172 -17.28 -6.83 -3.04
C ALA A 172 -18.70 -7.41 -3.14
N ARG A 173 -18.86 -8.74 -3.18
CA ARG A 173 -20.19 -9.38 -3.12
C ARG A 173 -20.88 -9.10 -1.78
N HIS A 174 -20.16 -9.24 -0.67
CA HIS A 174 -20.72 -8.95 0.65
C HIS A 174 -21.03 -7.47 0.85
N ASP A 175 -20.27 -6.55 0.25
CA ASP A 175 -20.59 -5.11 0.25
C ASP A 175 -21.92 -4.82 -0.45
N ILE A 176 -22.33 -5.63 -1.44
CA ILE A 176 -23.64 -5.53 -2.08
C ILE A 176 -24.73 -6.30 -1.31
N HIS A 177 -24.42 -7.48 -0.79
CA HIS A 177 -25.38 -8.25 0.01
C HIS A 177 -25.73 -7.59 1.35
N GLY A 178 -24.81 -6.82 1.93
CA GLY A 178 -25.00 -6.04 3.15
C GLY A 178 -25.62 -4.65 2.92
N ARG A 179 -26.09 -4.35 1.71
CA ARG A 179 -26.60 -3.03 1.31
C ARG A 179 -28.09 -3.09 0.97
N ILE A 180 -28.82 -2.01 1.24
CA ILE A 180 -30.21 -1.84 0.78
C ILE A 180 -30.21 -0.84 -0.38
N CYS A 181 -30.29 -1.33 -1.62
CA CYS A 181 -30.28 -0.51 -2.84
C CYS A 181 -31.27 -1.02 -3.90
N GLU A 182 -31.56 -0.17 -4.90
CA GLU A 182 -32.58 -0.46 -5.93
C GLU A 182 -32.15 -1.49 -6.98
N ASP A 183 -30.85 -1.61 -7.28
CA ASP A 183 -30.32 -2.43 -8.39
C ASP A 183 -29.07 -3.25 -7.98
N PRO A 184 -29.20 -4.19 -7.02
CA PRO A 184 -28.07 -5.01 -6.58
C PRO A 184 -27.61 -6.00 -7.66
N GLU A 185 -28.52 -6.50 -8.51
CA GLU A 185 -28.25 -7.51 -9.53
C GLU A 185 -27.23 -7.02 -10.56
N ASN A 186 -27.41 -5.81 -11.10
CA ASN A 186 -26.45 -5.20 -12.02
C ASN A 186 -25.06 -5.04 -11.38
N VAL A 187 -24.97 -4.70 -10.10
CA VAL A 187 -23.67 -4.58 -9.44
C VAL A 187 -23.01 -5.95 -9.26
N LEU A 188 -23.77 -6.98 -8.90
CA LEU A 188 -23.29 -8.36 -8.83
C LEU A 188 -22.80 -8.86 -10.20
N GLU A 189 -23.52 -8.58 -11.28
CA GLU A 189 -23.07 -8.88 -12.65
C GLU A 189 -21.73 -8.19 -12.97
N ASN A 190 -21.56 -6.92 -12.57
CA ASN A 190 -20.28 -6.22 -12.76
C ASN A 190 -19.13 -6.91 -11.99
N ILE A 191 -19.40 -7.42 -10.78
CA ILE A 191 -18.41 -8.16 -9.98
C ILE A 191 -18.04 -9.47 -10.67
N ASP A 192 -19.00 -10.21 -11.21
CA ASP A 192 -18.74 -11.47 -11.91
C ASP A 192 -17.89 -11.24 -13.17
N ILE A 193 -18.18 -10.19 -13.94
CA ILE A 193 -17.36 -9.83 -15.10
C ILE A 193 -15.95 -9.39 -14.65
N ALA A 194 -15.84 -8.66 -13.53
CA ALA A 194 -14.53 -8.28 -12.99
C ALA A 194 -13.71 -9.50 -12.54
N GLU A 195 -14.34 -10.49 -11.91
CA GLU A 195 -13.69 -11.75 -11.53
C GLU A 195 -13.19 -12.52 -12.77
N MET A 196 -13.99 -12.61 -13.82
CA MET A 196 -13.56 -13.17 -15.11
C MET A 196 -12.35 -12.42 -15.66
N GLN A 197 -12.34 -11.08 -15.59
CA GLN A 197 -11.20 -10.27 -16.04
C GLN A 197 -9.94 -10.52 -15.19
N PHE A 198 -10.06 -10.73 -13.87
CA PHE A 198 -8.92 -11.12 -13.04
C PHE A 198 -8.40 -12.51 -13.41
N ALA A 199 -9.29 -13.46 -13.71
CA ALA A 199 -8.90 -14.79 -14.16
C ALA A 199 -8.20 -14.76 -15.53
N ASP A 200 -8.78 -14.04 -16.51
CA ASP A 200 -8.22 -13.87 -17.86
C ASP A 200 -6.87 -13.17 -17.85
N ALA A 201 -6.68 -12.21 -16.94
CA ALA A 201 -5.41 -11.53 -16.73
C ALA A 201 -4.41 -12.35 -15.89
N GLU A 202 -4.71 -13.62 -15.61
CA GLU A 202 -3.91 -14.54 -14.80
C GLU A 202 -3.51 -13.94 -13.44
N CYS A 203 -4.48 -13.28 -12.80
CA CYS A 203 -4.26 -12.57 -11.54
C CYS A 203 -5.44 -12.67 -10.57
N LEU A 204 -6.28 -13.70 -10.69
CA LEU A 204 -7.28 -14.08 -9.69
C LEU A 204 -6.61 -14.88 -8.56
N GLY A 205 -6.73 -14.42 -7.31
CA GLY A 205 -6.16 -15.13 -6.15
C GLY A 205 -4.65 -14.92 -5.94
N ALA A 206 -3.93 -14.44 -6.95
CA ALA A 206 -2.48 -14.24 -6.91
C ALA A 206 -2.05 -13.09 -7.83
N PRO A 207 -0.90 -12.44 -7.58
CA PRO A 207 -0.38 -11.41 -8.47
C PRO A 207 0.06 -11.99 -9.83
N ARG A 208 -0.20 -11.25 -10.92
CA ARG A 208 0.33 -11.59 -12.26
C ARG A 208 1.84 -11.75 -12.21
N THR A 209 2.35 -12.80 -12.86
CA THR A 209 3.79 -12.99 -13.09
C THR A 209 4.20 -12.47 -14.46
N PHE A 210 5.39 -11.90 -14.56
CA PHE A 210 6.00 -11.47 -15.83
C PHE A 210 7.29 -12.25 -16.07
N ARG A 211 7.71 -12.34 -17.33
CA ARG A 211 8.95 -13.05 -17.72
C ARG A 211 10.21 -12.47 -17.06
N ASN A 212 10.24 -11.16 -16.86
CA ASN A 212 11.29 -10.46 -16.13
C ASN A 212 10.77 -9.12 -15.58
N ASP A 213 11.57 -8.45 -14.77
CA ASP A 213 11.18 -7.20 -14.11
C ASP A 213 11.03 -6.05 -15.08
N MET A 214 11.87 -5.98 -16.11
CA MET A 214 11.75 -4.96 -17.16
C MET A 214 10.40 -5.05 -17.87
N SER A 215 9.93 -6.27 -18.19
CA SER A 215 8.65 -6.51 -18.85
C SER A 215 7.49 -6.05 -17.97
N ARG A 216 7.53 -6.37 -16.67
CA ARG A 216 6.54 -5.88 -15.69
C ARG A 216 6.48 -4.36 -15.69
N ILE A 217 7.63 -3.71 -15.55
CA ILE A 217 7.69 -2.26 -15.40
C ILE A 217 7.35 -1.53 -16.70
N GLU A 218 7.79 -2.02 -17.85
CA GLU A 218 7.38 -1.46 -19.15
C GLU A 218 5.88 -1.58 -19.38
N TYR A 219 5.29 -2.76 -19.09
CA TYR A 219 3.86 -2.99 -19.24
C TYR A 219 3.04 -2.02 -18.39
N LEU A 220 3.40 -1.87 -17.11
CA LEU A 220 2.69 -1.00 -16.19
C LEU A 220 2.89 0.48 -16.49
N ALA A 221 4.06 0.88 -17.01
CA ALA A 221 4.37 2.28 -17.29
C ALA A 221 3.81 2.79 -18.63
N ARG A 222 3.66 1.91 -19.64
CA ARG A 222 3.24 2.31 -21.00
C ARG A 222 1.84 1.76 -21.31
N PRO A 223 0.88 2.59 -21.73
CA PRO A 223 -0.51 2.18 -21.89
C PRO A 223 -0.73 1.09 -22.95
N ASP A 224 0.07 1.09 -24.01
CA ASP A 224 -0.06 0.31 -25.25
C ASP A 224 0.79 -0.97 -25.30
N ARG A 225 1.53 -1.29 -24.24
CA ARG A 225 2.33 -2.51 -24.17
C ARG A 225 1.46 -3.75 -23.98
N TYR A 226 1.71 -4.76 -24.81
CA TYR A 226 1.14 -6.10 -24.67
C TYR A 226 1.70 -6.80 -23.43
N VAL A 227 0.86 -7.55 -22.71
CA VAL A 227 1.18 -8.15 -21.42
C VAL A 227 2.33 -9.16 -21.47
N ASP A 228 2.44 -9.93 -22.56
CA ASP A 228 3.50 -10.94 -22.72
C ASP A 228 4.70 -10.43 -23.53
N TYR A 229 4.81 -9.11 -23.73
CA TYR A 229 6.01 -8.51 -24.30
C TYR A 229 7.21 -8.79 -23.40
N VAL A 230 8.22 -9.47 -23.95
CA VAL A 230 9.48 -9.72 -23.26
C VAL A 230 10.44 -8.57 -23.55
N ALA A 231 10.57 -7.67 -22.59
CA ALA A 231 11.53 -6.58 -22.67
C ALA A 231 12.96 -7.11 -22.49
N HIS A 232 13.89 -6.58 -23.30
CA HIS A 232 15.31 -6.86 -23.15
C HIS A 232 15.89 -6.09 -21.97
N GLU A 233 16.66 -6.76 -21.12
CA GLU A 233 17.31 -6.16 -19.95
C GLU A 233 18.68 -5.60 -20.37
N ASP A 234 18.72 -4.30 -20.72
CA ASP A 234 19.95 -3.56 -21.04
C ASP A 234 20.04 -2.31 -20.16
N TYR A 235 20.34 -2.52 -18.88
CA TYR A 235 20.43 -1.45 -17.89
C TYR A 235 21.76 -0.71 -18.00
N ARG A 236 21.70 0.62 -18.03
CA ARG A 236 22.91 1.46 -18.15
C ARG A 236 23.62 1.68 -16.83
N ASN A 237 22.87 1.65 -15.73
CA ASN A 237 23.35 1.83 -14.36
C ASN A 237 22.28 1.40 -13.35
N TYR A 238 22.64 1.36 -12.07
CA TYR A 238 21.79 0.91 -10.97
C TYR A 238 21.55 2.04 -9.98
N VAL A 239 20.30 2.22 -9.57
CA VAL A 239 19.89 3.25 -8.62
C VAL A 239 19.09 2.63 -7.48
N ILE A 240 19.54 2.88 -6.24
CA ILE A 240 18.80 2.53 -5.04
C ILE A 240 18.02 3.75 -4.56
N LEU A 241 16.71 3.62 -4.43
CA LEU A 241 15.82 4.62 -3.86
C LEU A 241 15.45 4.20 -2.43
N MET A 242 15.96 4.92 -1.44
CA MET A 242 15.60 4.65 -0.04
C MET A 242 14.18 5.13 0.24
N CYS A 243 13.43 4.34 1.01
CA CYS A 243 12.08 4.64 1.48
C CYS A 243 11.96 4.26 2.96
N GLY A 244 11.41 5.16 3.77
CA GLY A 244 11.22 4.89 5.19
C GLY A 244 11.14 6.16 6.01
N LEU A 245 10.47 6.07 7.16
CA LEU A 245 10.28 7.20 8.07
C LEU A 245 11.62 7.75 8.60
N PRO A 246 11.65 9.01 9.06
CA PRO A 246 12.78 9.50 9.86
C PRO A 246 13.00 8.60 11.08
N GLY A 247 14.26 8.21 11.33
CA GLY A 247 14.57 7.25 12.39
C GLY A 247 14.36 5.78 12.01
N ALA A 248 14.14 5.44 10.73
CA ALA A 248 14.07 4.03 10.29
C ALA A 248 15.45 3.38 10.03
N GLY A 249 16.56 4.09 10.24
CA GLY A 249 17.91 3.56 10.02
C GLY A 249 18.43 3.58 8.58
N LYS A 250 17.91 4.46 7.70
CA LYS A 250 18.35 4.59 6.30
C LYS A 250 19.87 4.77 6.16
N ASP A 251 20.45 5.73 6.88
CA ASP A 251 21.88 6.04 6.78
C ASP A 251 22.74 4.88 7.25
N THR A 252 22.32 4.20 8.33
CA THR A 252 22.95 2.97 8.83
C THR A 252 22.90 1.84 7.80
N TRP A 253 21.76 1.67 7.13
CA TRP A 253 21.61 0.68 6.08
C TRP A 253 22.53 0.98 4.89
N ILE A 254 22.62 2.25 4.47
CA ILE A 254 23.50 2.66 3.36
C ILE A 254 24.97 2.40 3.73
N ALA A 255 25.42 2.84 4.91
CA ALA A 255 26.79 2.61 5.37
C ALA A 255 27.14 1.11 5.46
N GLY A 256 26.16 0.28 5.82
CA GLY A 256 26.34 -1.17 5.96
C GLY A 256 26.30 -1.95 4.65
N ASN A 257 25.61 -1.44 3.61
CA ASN A 257 25.32 -2.20 2.39
C ASN A 257 25.86 -1.53 1.12
N ALA A 258 25.79 -0.21 0.99
CA ALA A 258 26.27 0.54 -0.17
C ALA A 258 27.34 1.61 0.17
N PRO A 259 28.41 1.28 0.92
CA PRO A 259 29.39 2.28 1.40
C PRO A 259 30.21 2.93 0.27
N THR A 260 30.36 2.25 -0.87
CA THR A 260 31.16 2.73 -2.02
C THR A 260 30.34 3.45 -3.08
N TRP A 261 29.01 3.44 -2.96
CA TRP A 261 28.13 4.06 -3.95
C TRP A 261 28.05 5.57 -3.74
N ASN A 262 27.90 6.30 -4.85
CA ASN A 262 27.61 7.74 -4.75
C ASN A 262 26.28 7.96 -4.01
N GLN A 263 26.15 9.07 -3.28
CA GLN A 263 24.93 9.38 -2.55
C GLN A 263 24.37 10.74 -2.98
N VAL A 264 23.06 10.76 -3.21
CA VAL A 264 22.25 11.98 -3.37
C VAL A 264 21.35 12.06 -2.14
N CYS A 265 21.81 12.79 -1.12
CA CYS A 265 21.11 12.99 0.13
C CYS A 265 20.46 14.38 0.17
N LEU A 266 19.15 14.44 0.40
CA LEU A 266 18.43 15.72 0.48
C LEU A 266 18.72 16.48 1.78
N ASP A 267 19.13 15.79 2.85
CA ASP A 267 19.49 16.42 4.11
C ASP A 267 20.87 17.11 3.96
N ASP A 268 21.84 16.45 3.34
CA ASP A 268 23.17 17.02 3.06
C ASP A 268 23.07 18.26 2.14
N LEU A 269 22.27 18.17 1.07
CA LEU A 269 22.04 19.30 0.16
C LEU A 269 21.34 20.47 0.85
N ARG A 270 20.45 20.22 1.83
CA ARG A 270 19.87 21.28 2.65
C ARG A 270 20.93 22.02 3.45
N GLN A 271 21.85 21.27 4.06
CA GLN A 271 22.96 21.83 4.84
C GLN A 271 23.94 22.60 3.95
N GLU A 272 24.35 22.04 2.81
CA GLU A 272 25.24 22.69 1.82
C GLU A 272 24.65 24.01 1.30
N MET A 273 23.33 24.06 1.09
CA MET A 273 22.63 25.24 0.59
C MET A 273 22.19 26.22 1.70
N GLY A 274 22.35 25.86 2.97
CA GLY A 274 21.90 26.67 4.11
C GLY A 274 20.39 26.88 4.18
N ILE A 275 19.58 25.95 3.66
CA ILE A 275 18.11 26.03 3.62
C ILE A 275 17.53 25.27 4.82
N ALA A 276 16.72 25.94 5.65
CA ALA A 276 16.12 25.31 6.81
C ALA A 276 15.05 24.26 6.40
N PRO A 277 14.76 23.24 7.22
CA PRO A 277 13.78 22.19 6.88
C PRO A 277 12.34 22.68 6.65
N ASP A 278 12.00 23.85 7.21
CA ASP A 278 10.70 24.53 7.10
C ASP A 278 10.62 25.54 5.94
N ASP A 279 11.76 25.90 5.35
CA ASP A 279 11.84 26.78 4.20
C ASP A 279 11.39 26.09 2.89
N ASN A 280 11.31 26.86 1.80
CA ASN A 280 10.98 26.35 0.48
C ASN A 280 11.98 25.26 0.03
N GLN A 281 11.51 24.01 0.00
CA GLN A 281 12.32 22.84 -0.37
C GLN A 281 12.49 22.65 -1.89
N GLY A 282 11.84 23.47 -2.71
CA GLY A 282 11.89 23.37 -4.18
C GLY A 282 13.32 23.39 -4.76
N PRO A 283 14.17 24.37 -4.38
CA PRO A 283 15.57 24.43 -4.83
C PRO A 283 16.39 23.19 -4.45
N VAL A 284 16.23 22.67 -3.23
CA VAL A 284 16.92 21.45 -2.76
C VAL A 284 16.55 20.25 -3.62
N VAL A 285 15.25 20.06 -3.88
CA VAL A 285 14.76 18.95 -4.72
C VAL A 285 15.29 19.06 -6.15
N GLN A 286 15.37 20.28 -6.70
CA GLN A 286 15.93 20.50 -8.04
C GLN A 286 17.43 20.22 -8.07
N ALA A 287 18.20 20.68 -7.08
CA ALA A 287 19.62 20.39 -6.96
C ALA A 287 19.87 18.88 -6.83
N ALA A 288 19.07 18.17 -6.02
CA ALA A 288 19.14 16.72 -5.89
C ALA A 288 18.87 16.00 -7.22
N LYS A 289 17.82 16.43 -7.94
CA LYS A 289 17.50 15.89 -9.28
C LYS A 289 18.62 16.14 -10.28
N GLU A 290 19.26 17.30 -10.26
CA GLU A 290 20.38 17.58 -11.17
C GLU A 290 21.61 16.73 -10.84
N ARG A 291 21.97 16.60 -9.56
CA ARG A 291 23.06 15.70 -9.13
C ARG A 291 22.79 14.24 -9.51
N ALA A 292 21.54 13.79 -9.38
CA ALA A 292 21.14 12.48 -9.90
C ALA A 292 21.30 12.39 -11.43
N ARG A 293 20.91 13.42 -12.20
CA ARG A 293 21.12 13.45 -13.67
C ARG A 293 22.59 13.39 -14.04
N GLU A 294 23.50 14.01 -13.28
CA GLU A 294 24.94 13.91 -13.53
C GLU A 294 25.43 12.46 -13.41
N HIS A 295 25.08 11.76 -12.33
CA HIS A 295 25.42 10.34 -12.17
C HIS A 295 24.79 9.47 -13.27
N LEU A 296 23.51 9.70 -13.60
CA LEU A 296 22.82 8.98 -14.68
C LEU A 296 23.50 9.17 -16.05
N ARG A 297 23.92 10.40 -16.39
CA ARG A 297 24.64 10.70 -17.64
C ARG A 297 26.01 10.03 -17.69
N ARG A 298 26.70 9.94 -16.53
CA ARG A 298 27.99 9.24 -16.37
C ARG A 298 27.85 7.72 -16.25
N ARG A 299 26.62 7.19 -16.19
CA ARG A 299 26.32 5.76 -15.96
C ARG A 299 26.88 5.24 -14.63
N GLU A 300 26.94 6.12 -13.63
CA GLU A 300 27.39 5.77 -12.29
C GLU A 300 26.23 5.23 -11.45
N GLN A 301 26.56 4.31 -10.54
CA GLN A 301 25.62 3.80 -9.55
C GLN A 301 25.51 4.80 -8.38
N PHE A 302 24.31 5.00 -7.87
CA PHE A 302 24.10 5.89 -6.72
C PHE A 302 22.87 5.51 -5.89
N VAL A 303 22.87 5.99 -4.65
CA VAL A 303 21.75 5.90 -3.72
C VAL A 303 21.06 7.25 -3.62
N TRP A 304 19.75 7.29 -3.83
CA TRP A 304 18.91 8.42 -3.50
C TRP A 304 18.40 8.27 -2.06
N ASN A 305 18.96 9.08 -1.15
CA ASN A 305 18.62 9.05 0.27
C ASN A 305 17.63 10.17 0.63
N ALA A 306 16.37 9.78 0.80
CA ALA A 306 15.30 10.61 1.34
C ALA A 306 14.22 9.73 2.00
N THR A 307 13.19 10.33 2.59
CA THR A 307 12.12 9.57 3.25
C THR A 307 11.20 8.86 2.25
N ASN A 308 10.88 9.49 1.11
CA ASN A 308 10.13 8.92 -0.02
C ASN A 308 8.85 8.14 0.34
N VAL A 309 8.14 8.59 1.39
CA VAL A 309 7.03 7.85 2.00
C VAL A 309 5.77 7.74 1.14
N THR A 310 5.62 8.58 0.10
CA THR A 310 4.45 8.53 -0.79
C THR A 310 4.80 7.95 -2.16
N ARG A 311 3.87 7.17 -2.72
CA ARG A 311 3.99 6.56 -4.06
C ARG A 311 4.16 7.61 -5.16
N GLN A 312 3.49 8.75 -5.04
CA GLN A 312 3.60 9.86 -6.00
C GLN A 312 5.04 10.38 -6.11
N LYS A 313 5.70 10.61 -4.97
CA LYS A 313 7.09 11.10 -4.94
C LYS A 313 8.05 10.07 -5.53
N ARG A 314 7.86 8.80 -5.18
CA ARG A 314 8.66 7.70 -5.74
C ARG A 314 8.47 7.59 -7.25
N SER A 315 7.23 7.64 -7.74
CA SER A 315 6.93 7.56 -9.17
C SER A 315 7.65 8.62 -10.00
N GLU A 316 7.70 9.87 -9.51
CA GLU A 316 8.44 10.95 -10.19
C GLU A 316 9.94 10.64 -10.34
N LEU A 317 10.58 10.17 -9.26
CA LEU A 317 12.00 9.82 -9.23
C LEU A 317 12.29 8.57 -10.08
N LEU A 318 11.46 7.53 -9.94
CA LEU A 318 11.59 6.29 -10.69
C LEU A 318 11.39 6.53 -12.19
N SER A 319 10.48 7.43 -12.57
CA SER A 319 10.30 7.85 -13.98
C SER A 319 11.56 8.55 -14.50
N LEU A 320 12.13 9.48 -13.72
CA LEU A 320 13.40 10.14 -14.07
C LEU A 320 14.52 9.12 -14.29
N PHE A 321 14.72 8.19 -13.35
CA PHE A 321 15.81 7.21 -13.43
C PHE A 321 15.64 6.26 -14.63
N ARG A 322 14.41 5.74 -14.83
CA ARG A 322 14.09 4.88 -15.98
C ARG A 322 14.23 5.59 -17.32
N GLY A 323 13.97 6.89 -17.38
CA GLY A 323 14.19 7.70 -18.59
C GLY A 323 15.66 7.70 -19.07
N TYR A 324 16.61 7.43 -18.17
CA TYR A 324 18.03 7.26 -18.50
C TYR A 324 18.46 5.80 -18.70
N GLY A 325 17.52 4.84 -18.62
CA GLY A 325 17.81 3.41 -18.74
C GLY A 325 18.38 2.79 -17.46
N ALA A 326 18.14 3.39 -16.30
CA ALA A 326 18.60 2.84 -15.03
C ALA A 326 17.71 1.68 -14.54
N HIS A 327 18.34 0.64 -14.00
CA HIS A 327 17.67 -0.29 -13.10
C HIS A 327 17.39 0.43 -11.78
N THR A 328 16.18 0.27 -11.26
CA THR A 328 15.72 0.98 -10.06
C THR A 328 15.30 -0.03 -9.01
N THR A 329 15.91 0.08 -7.82
CA THR A 329 15.53 -0.71 -6.66
C THR A 329 15.01 0.20 -5.57
N ILE A 330 13.85 -0.11 -4.99
CA ILE A 330 13.38 0.58 -3.78
C ILE A 330 13.81 -0.24 -2.56
N VAL A 331 14.45 0.39 -1.59
CA VAL A 331 14.75 -0.22 -0.29
C VAL A 331 13.88 0.44 0.77
N TYR A 332 12.94 -0.32 1.30
CA TYR A 332 12.01 0.08 2.35
C TYR A 332 12.49 -0.38 3.71
N LEU A 333 12.56 0.54 4.68
CA LEU A 333 12.93 0.25 6.06
C LEU A 333 11.76 0.55 6.99
N GLU A 334 11.31 -0.47 7.71
CA GLU A 334 10.27 -0.38 8.73
C GLU A 334 10.61 -1.28 9.93
N PRO A 335 11.51 -0.82 10.82
CA PRO A 335 11.53 -1.34 12.19
C PRO A 335 10.19 -1.09 12.89
N ASP A 336 9.98 -1.73 14.03
CA ASP A 336 8.81 -1.46 14.86
C ASP A 336 8.67 0.04 15.17
N LEU A 337 7.41 0.50 15.30
CA LEU A 337 7.09 1.91 15.41
C LEU A 337 7.70 2.56 16.67
N GLU A 338 7.89 1.80 17.74
CA GLU A 338 8.51 2.29 18.98
C GLU A 338 10.01 2.55 18.76
N THR A 339 10.71 1.64 18.09
CA THR A 339 12.09 1.81 17.66
C THR A 339 12.24 3.02 16.74
N ILE A 340 11.39 3.17 15.71
CA ILE A 340 11.43 4.35 14.82
C ILE A 340 11.29 5.65 15.61
N ARG A 341 10.35 5.70 16.56
CA ARG A 341 10.13 6.88 17.41
C ARG A 341 11.30 7.16 18.34
N SER A 342 11.83 6.12 19.00
CA SER A 342 12.97 6.21 19.90
C SER A 342 14.21 6.73 19.16
N GLN A 343 14.49 6.15 17.99
CA GLN A 343 15.59 6.59 17.12
C GLN A 343 15.39 8.03 16.64
N ASN A 344 14.19 8.43 16.23
CA ASN A 344 13.94 9.82 15.82
C ASN A 344 14.16 10.83 16.96
N ARG A 345 13.79 10.49 18.20
CA ARG A 345 14.02 11.33 19.39
C ARG A 345 15.51 11.46 19.76
N GLY A 346 16.31 10.46 19.46
CA GLY A 346 17.75 10.46 19.75
C GLY A 346 18.62 11.19 18.73
N ARG A 347 18.04 11.69 17.62
CA ARG A 347 18.81 12.35 16.55
C ARG A 347 19.08 13.83 16.86
N PRO A 348 20.27 14.38 16.51
CA PRO A 348 20.54 15.82 16.56
C PRO A 348 19.51 16.65 15.78
N ASP A 349 19.13 16.17 14.59
CA ASP A 349 18.10 16.77 13.73
C ASP A 349 16.75 16.04 13.90
N GLN A 350 16.21 16.06 15.13
CA GLN A 350 14.93 15.42 15.44
C GLN A 350 13.80 16.01 14.57
N VAL A 351 13.02 15.13 13.93
CA VAL A 351 11.79 15.55 13.25
C VAL A 351 10.68 15.74 14.30
N PRO A 352 10.02 16.91 14.37
CA PRO A 352 8.96 17.16 15.34
C PRO A 352 7.79 16.17 15.22
N ASP A 353 7.18 15.79 16.37
CA ASP A 353 6.12 14.79 16.43
C ASP A 353 4.94 15.08 15.48
N LYS A 354 4.57 16.36 15.31
CA LYS A 354 3.53 16.78 14.34
C LYS A 354 3.92 16.46 12.89
N ALA A 355 5.17 16.70 12.52
CA ALA A 355 5.67 16.41 11.18
C ALA A 355 5.81 14.90 10.97
N PHE A 356 6.30 14.17 11.98
CA PHE A 356 6.36 12.70 11.97
C PHE A 356 4.99 12.08 11.79
N GLY A 357 3.99 12.50 12.58
CA GLY A 357 2.62 12.01 12.49
C GLY A 357 1.99 12.22 11.11
N ARG A 358 2.29 13.36 10.47
CA ARG A 358 1.86 13.65 9.09
C ARG A 358 2.57 12.79 8.03
N MET A 359 3.83 12.41 8.26
CA MET A 359 4.53 11.47 7.37
C MET A 359 4.00 10.05 7.55
N LEU A 360 3.78 9.63 8.80
CA LEU A 360 3.19 8.34 9.14
C LEU A 360 1.79 8.19 8.53
N SER A 361 0.95 9.22 8.60
CA SER A 361 -0.40 9.20 8.03
C SER A 361 -0.44 9.20 6.49
N LYS A 362 0.71 9.34 5.82
CA LYS A 362 0.85 9.31 4.36
C LYS A 362 1.80 8.22 3.90
N LEU A 363 2.18 7.32 4.81
CA LEU A 363 3.11 6.25 4.52
C LEU A 363 2.42 5.24 3.61
N GLU A 364 2.94 5.11 2.41
CA GLU A 364 2.55 4.12 1.42
C GLU A 364 3.77 3.22 1.19
N PRO A 365 3.86 2.04 1.82
CA PRO A 365 4.95 1.11 1.58
C PRO A 365 5.07 0.80 0.08
N PRO A 366 6.31 0.66 -0.44
CA PRO A 366 6.50 0.47 -1.87
C PRO A 366 5.97 -0.89 -2.30
N ARG A 367 5.34 -0.91 -3.48
CA ARG A 367 4.85 -2.11 -4.14
C ARG A 367 5.73 -2.47 -5.33
N VAL A 368 5.61 -3.73 -5.73
CA VAL A 368 6.44 -4.35 -6.77
C VAL A 368 6.15 -3.82 -8.18
N ASP A 369 5.03 -3.13 -8.33
CA ASP A 369 4.58 -2.50 -9.55
C ASP A 369 5.18 -1.09 -9.73
N GLU A 370 5.98 -0.62 -8.76
CA GLU A 370 6.66 0.68 -8.82
C GLU A 370 8.05 0.62 -9.46
N ALA A 371 8.80 -0.45 -9.21
CA ALA A 371 10.21 -0.55 -9.54
C ALA A 371 10.63 -1.98 -9.97
N HIS A 372 11.77 -2.07 -10.64
CA HIS A 372 12.34 -3.35 -11.07
C HIS A 372 12.55 -4.29 -9.89
N SER A 373 13.08 -3.77 -8.77
CA SER A 373 13.21 -4.52 -7.53
C SER A 373 12.68 -3.73 -6.34
N VAL A 374 12.15 -4.44 -5.34
CA VAL A 374 11.77 -3.89 -4.04
C VAL A 374 12.32 -4.79 -2.93
N ALA A 375 13.02 -4.17 -1.99
CA ALA A 375 13.49 -4.80 -0.76
C ALA A 375 12.72 -4.20 0.42
N TRP A 376 12.02 -5.04 1.20
CA TRP A 376 11.42 -4.66 2.48
C TRP A 376 12.28 -5.20 3.60
N VAL A 377 12.86 -4.28 4.36
CA VAL A 377 13.61 -4.55 5.58
C VAL A 377 12.70 -4.21 6.75
N VAL A 378 12.01 -5.23 7.25
CA VAL A 378 10.94 -5.10 8.26
C VAL A 378 11.31 -5.90 9.48
N ASP A 379 11.29 -5.28 10.66
CA ASP A 379 11.64 -5.92 11.94
C ASP A 379 12.99 -6.68 11.94
N GLY A 380 13.94 -6.20 11.13
CA GLY A 380 15.25 -6.83 10.93
C GLY A 380 15.29 -7.98 9.93
N GLY A 381 14.13 -8.47 9.46
CA GLY A 381 14.01 -9.41 8.36
C GLY A 381 14.11 -8.73 6.99
N LEU A 382 14.69 -9.43 6.02
CA LEU A 382 14.80 -8.98 4.64
C LEU A 382 13.88 -9.81 3.74
N HIS A 383 12.94 -9.12 3.11
CA HIS A 383 12.12 -9.66 2.03
C HIS A 383 12.45 -8.93 0.74
N PHE A 384 12.63 -9.67 -0.36
CA PHE A 384 13.06 -9.10 -1.64
C PHE A 384 12.22 -9.66 -2.79
N ARG A 385 11.84 -8.80 -3.73
CA ARG A 385 11.28 -9.21 -5.03
C ARG A 385 11.99 -8.47 -6.16
N GLY A 386 12.56 -9.23 -7.09
CA GLY A 386 13.29 -8.83 -8.29
C GLY A 386 13.94 -10.06 -8.95
N ALA A 387 14.63 -9.92 -10.08
CA ALA A 387 15.30 -10.98 -10.82
C ALA A 387 16.38 -11.64 -9.91
N LEU A 388 16.41 -12.95 -9.66
CA LEU A 388 15.61 -14.07 -10.18
C LEU A 388 15.12 -15.00 -9.04
N GLY A 389 13.85 -15.41 -9.13
CA GLY A 389 13.37 -16.64 -8.46
C GLY A 389 12.49 -16.41 -7.25
N VAL A 390 11.28 -16.97 -7.33
CA VAL A 390 10.32 -17.10 -6.23
C VAL A 390 10.98 -17.83 -5.06
N THR A 391 11.44 -17.10 -4.06
CA THR A 391 11.80 -17.68 -2.75
C THR A 391 11.46 -16.69 -1.64
N PRO A 392 10.68 -17.09 -0.63
CA PRO A 392 10.49 -16.29 0.58
C PRO A 392 11.73 -16.46 1.48
N CYS A 393 12.21 -15.35 2.02
CA CYS A 393 13.28 -15.25 3.03
C CYS A 393 14.73 -15.33 2.50
N LEU A 394 15.55 -14.34 2.86
CA LEU A 394 17.00 -14.33 2.65
C LEU A 394 17.71 -14.05 3.98
N ASP A 395 18.60 -14.96 4.37
CA ASP A 395 19.41 -14.85 5.59
C ASP A 395 20.86 -14.36 5.34
N GLU A 396 21.26 -13.99 4.11
CA GLU A 396 22.65 -13.58 3.84
C GLU A 396 22.79 -12.21 3.12
N LYS A 397 23.49 -11.30 3.80
CA LYS A 397 23.76 -9.90 3.41
C LYS A 397 24.59 -9.76 2.11
N SER A 398 25.42 -10.75 1.79
CA SER A 398 26.24 -10.80 0.57
C SER A 398 25.39 -11.00 -0.70
N GLU A 399 24.39 -11.89 -0.63
CA GLU A 399 23.48 -12.14 -1.75
C GLU A 399 22.57 -10.93 -2.03
N LEU A 400 22.17 -10.15 -1.02
CA LEU A 400 21.40 -8.92 -1.25
C LEU A 400 22.18 -7.96 -2.16
N MET A 401 23.49 -7.79 -1.97
CA MET A 401 24.27 -6.89 -2.81
C MET A 401 24.50 -7.43 -4.21
N GLU A 402 24.68 -8.75 -4.40
CA GLU A 402 24.65 -9.37 -5.73
C GLU A 402 23.26 -9.21 -6.38
N ARG A 403 22.17 -9.40 -5.63
CA ARG A 403 20.78 -9.22 -6.09
C ARG A 403 20.40 -7.77 -6.36
N LEU A 404 21.02 -6.80 -5.68
CA LEU A 404 20.82 -5.36 -5.90
C LEU A 404 21.72 -4.80 -7.01
N ALA A 405 22.88 -5.40 -7.24
CA ALA A 405 23.84 -4.99 -8.26
C ALA A 405 23.52 -5.54 -9.67
N GLY A 406 22.59 -6.49 -9.77
CA GLY A 406 22.31 -7.22 -11.01
C GLY A 406 23.38 -8.28 -11.32
N PRO A 407 23.17 -9.14 -12.34
CA PRO A 407 24.12 -10.18 -12.73
C PRO A 407 25.48 -9.66 -13.21
#